data_AF-A0A916HWC7-F1
#
_entry.id   AF-A0A916HWC7-F1
#
_cell.length_a   1.000
_cell.length_b   1.000
_cell.length_c   1.000
_cell.angle_alpha   90.00
_cell.angle_beta   90.00
_cell.angle_gamma   90.00
#
_symmetry.space_group_name_H-M   'P 1'
#
loop_
_entity.id
_entity.type
_entity.pdbx_description
1 polymer ?
#
loop_
_entity_poly.entity_id
_entity_poly.type
_entity_poly.pdbx_seq_one_letter_code
_entity_poly.pdbx_strand_id
1 'polypeptide(L)' 'MSLTLNTTPRADGFFMPAEFAPHAGTWMLWPQRPDNWRLGGKPAQKAFAAVATAIAQFESVT' A
#
# COMPACT_ATOMS: atom_id res chain seq x y z
N MET A 1 2.66 11.35 -24.47
CA MET A 1 4.02 10.80 -24.52
C MET A 1 4.57 10.80 -23.10
N SER A 2 5.12 9.70 -22.61
CA SER A 2 5.80 9.67 -21.30
C SER A 2 7.21 10.25 -21.44
N LEU A 3 7.63 11.05 -20.47
CA LEU A 3 8.99 11.58 -20.41
C LEU A 3 9.89 10.54 -19.73
N THR A 4 10.97 10.11 -20.41
CA THR A 4 11.99 9.26 -19.78
C THR A 4 12.93 10.16 -18.97
N LEU A 5 13.01 9.93 -17.66
CA LEU A 5 13.98 10.59 -16.79
C LEU A 5 15.33 9.88 -16.92
N ASN A 6 16.41 10.64 -17.13
CA ASN A 6 17.78 10.12 -17.28
C ASN A 6 18.64 10.31 -16.01
N THR A 7 18.07 10.89 -14.96
CA THR A 7 18.70 11.13 -13.67
C THR A 7 18.26 10.10 -12.64
N THR A 8 18.86 10.14 -11.45
CA THR A 8 18.47 9.28 -10.32
C THR A 8 17.76 10.11 -9.25
N PRO A 9 16.87 9.52 -8.43
CA PRO A 9 16.20 10.24 -7.34
C PRO A 9 17.18 11.02 -6.45
N ARG A 10 18.32 10.42 -6.11
CA ARG A 10 19.37 11.07 -5.31
C ARG A 10 19.97 12.30 -6.00
N ALA A 11 20.23 12.22 -7.31
CA ALA A 11 20.75 13.36 -8.07
C ALA A 11 19.75 14.51 -8.14
N ASP A 12 18.45 14.18 -8.12
CA ASP A 12 17.34 15.13 -8.14
C ASP A 12 16.92 15.60 -6.73
N GLY A 13 17.65 15.20 -5.68
CA GLY A 13 17.39 15.62 -4.29
C GLY A 13 16.28 14.84 -3.56
N PHE A 14 15.75 13.77 -4.17
CA PHE A 14 14.75 12.89 -3.57
C PHE A 14 15.41 11.76 -2.75
N PHE A 15 14.69 11.29 -1.75
CA PHE A 15 15.04 10.12 -0.96
C PHE A 15 13.77 9.38 -0.52
N MET A 16 13.90 8.09 -0.21
CA MET A 16 12.81 7.33 0.41
C MET A 16 12.79 7.68 1.91
N PRO A 17 11.72 8.32 2.42
CA PRO A 17 11.61 8.59 3.84
C PRO A 17 11.50 7.29 4.63
N ALA A 18 11.85 7.34 5.91
CA ALA A 18 11.62 6.23 6.82
C ALA A 18 10.11 5.99 7.03
N GLU A 19 9.74 4.75 7.34
CA GLU A 19 8.34 4.35 7.56
C GLU A 19 7.68 5.02 8.78
N PHE A 20 8.45 5.64 9.66
CA PHE A 20 7.93 6.42 10.79
C PHE A 20 7.79 7.92 10.51
N ALA A 21 8.15 8.36 9.30
CA ALA A 21 7.92 9.74 8.88
C ALA A 21 6.40 9.99 8.69
N PRO A 22 5.93 11.25 8.74
CA PRO A 22 4.52 11.55 8.53
C PRO A 22 4.00 11.01 7.19
N HIS A 23 2.88 10.29 7.22
CA HIS A 23 2.23 9.74 6.04
C HIS A 23 1.03 10.58 5.61
N ALA A 24 0.76 10.58 4.30
CA ALA A 24 -0.52 11.07 3.78
C ALA A 24 -1.62 9.99 3.82
N GLY A 25 -1.24 8.71 3.84
CA GLY A 25 -2.12 7.56 3.87
C GLY A 25 -1.42 6.27 3.45
N THR A 26 -2.13 5.16 3.61
CA THR A 26 -1.67 3.81 3.28
C THR A 26 -2.42 3.26 2.08
N TRP A 27 -1.70 2.57 1.20
CA TRP A 27 -2.27 1.81 0.10
C TRP A 27 -2.38 0.33 0.47
N MET A 28 -3.53 -0.30 0.18
CA MET A 28 -3.77 -1.72 0.45
C MET A 28 -4.35 -2.44 -0.77
N LEU A 29 -3.77 -3.60 -1.11
CA LEU A 29 -4.31 -4.49 -2.14
C LEU A 29 -5.37 -5.44 -1.57
N TRP A 30 -6.36 -5.82 -2.39
CA TRP A 30 -7.44 -6.71 -1.99
C TRP A 30 -7.16 -8.18 -2.30
N PRO A 31 -7.26 -9.11 -1.31
CA PRO A 31 -7.03 -10.52 -1.55
C PRO A 31 -8.24 -11.18 -2.22
N GLN A 32 -8.03 -11.78 -3.41
CA GLN A 32 -9.12 -12.43 -4.16
C GLN A 32 -8.76 -13.74 -4.87
N ARG A 33 -7.48 -13.96 -5.16
CA ARG A 33 -7.01 -15.12 -5.94
C ARG A 33 -7.27 -16.45 -5.21
N PRO A 34 -8.15 -17.33 -5.71
CA PRO A 34 -8.57 -18.55 -5.00
C PRO A 34 -7.51 -19.65 -5.00
N ASP A 35 -6.54 -19.60 -5.92
CA ASP A 35 -5.36 -20.46 -5.96
C ASP A 35 -4.41 -20.18 -4.79
N ASN A 36 -4.37 -18.94 -4.29
CA ASN A 36 -3.55 -18.54 -3.15
C ASN A 36 -4.34 -18.51 -1.84
N TRP A 37 -5.61 -18.11 -1.88
CA TRP A 37 -6.43 -17.87 -0.69
C TRP A 37 -7.55 -18.89 -0.54
N ARG A 38 -7.48 -19.70 0.53
CA ARG A 38 -8.49 -20.71 0.86
C ARG A 38 -9.90 -20.15 0.89
N LEU A 39 -10.89 -21.02 0.60
CA LEU A 39 -12.32 -20.68 0.65
C LEU A 39 -12.67 -19.43 -0.17
N GLY A 40 -12.05 -19.29 -1.36
CA GLY A 40 -12.29 -18.16 -2.26
C GLY A 40 -11.88 -16.81 -1.68
N GLY A 41 -10.88 -16.78 -0.79
CA GLY A 41 -10.38 -15.54 -0.19
C GLY A 41 -11.22 -14.94 0.92
N LYS A 42 -12.41 -15.47 1.24
CA LYS A 42 -13.30 -14.87 2.26
C LYS A 42 -12.66 -14.68 3.63
N PRO A 43 -11.88 -15.63 4.17
CA PRO A 43 -11.17 -15.41 5.44
C PRO A 43 -10.13 -14.29 5.35
N ALA A 44 -9.38 -14.23 4.24
CA ALA A 44 -8.34 -13.21 4.03
C ALA A 44 -8.95 -11.82 3.85
N GLN A 45 -10.05 -11.70 3.11
CA GLN A 45 -10.81 -10.46 2.94
C GLN A 45 -11.28 -9.90 4.28
N LYS A 46 -11.78 -10.75 5.19
CA LYS A 46 -12.15 -10.34 6.54
C LYS A 46 -10.95 -9.82 7.34
N ALA A 47 -9.80 -10.49 7.24
CA ALA A 47 -8.58 -10.05 7.91
C ALA A 47 -8.06 -8.72 7.35
N PHE A 48 -8.02 -8.55 6.03
CA PHE A 48 -7.58 -7.31 5.37
C PHE A 48 -8.52 -6.14 5.69
N ALA A 49 -9.84 -6.38 5.75
CA ALA A 49 -10.79 -5.36 6.19
C ALA A 49 -10.55 -4.93 7.64
N ALA A 50 -10.19 -5.85 8.54
CA ALA A 50 -9.85 -5.52 9.92
C ALA A 50 -8.57 -4.67 10.02
N VAL A 51 -7.55 -5.00 9.22
CA VAL A 51 -6.31 -4.20 9.13
C VAL A 51 -6.59 -2.81 8.57
N ALA A 52 -7.33 -2.70 7.46
CA ALA A 52 -7.72 -1.40 6.89
C ALA A 52 -8.52 -0.57 7.90
N THR A 53 -9.42 -1.19 8.67
CA THR A 53 -10.20 -0.52 9.72
C THR A 53 -9.32 -0.02 10.87
N ALA A 54 -8.26 -0.74 11.22
CA ALA A 54 -7.32 -0.30 12.24
C ALA A 54 -6.47 0.88 11.75
N ILE A 55 -5.96 0.84 10.52
CA ILE A 55 -5.15 1.92 9.94
C ILE A 55 -5.99 3.18 9.74
N ALA A 56 -7.26 3.04 9.34
CA ALA A 56 -8.20 4.14 9.13
C ALA A 56 -8.47 5.01 10.38
N GLN A 57 -8.05 4.56 11.57
CA GLN A 57 -8.10 5.36 12.80
C GLN A 57 -7.00 6.43 12.85
N PHE A 58 -5.94 6.28 12.06
CA PHE A 58 -4.73 7.11 12.09
C PHE A 58 -4.52 7.88 10.79
N GLU A 59 -4.85 7.29 9.64
CA GLU A 59 -4.63 7.89 8.33
C GLU A 59 -5.58 7.34 7.26
N SER A 60 -5.67 8.00 6.12
CA SER A 60 -6.49 7.55 4.99
C SER A 60 -5.98 6.23 4.41
N VAL A 61 -6.88 5.31 4.08
CA VAL A 61 -6.55 4.04 3.41
C VAL A 61 -7.18 4.00 2.02
N THR A 62 -6.42 3.59 1.00
CA THR A 62 -6.89 3.42 -0.38
C THR A 62 -6.59 2.04 -0.94
#